data_AF-A0A1A9VVT1-F1
#
_entry.id   AF-A0A1A9VVT1-F1
#
_cell.length_a   1.000
_cell.length_b   1.000
_cell.length_c   1.000
_cell.angle_alpha   90.00
_cell.angle_beta   90.00
_cell.angle_gamma   90.00
#
_symmetry.space_group_name_H-M   'P 1'
#
loop_
_entity.id
_entity.type
_entity.pdbx_description
1 polymer ?
#
loop_
_entity_poly.entity_id
_entity_poly.type
_entity_poly.pdbx_seq_one_letter_code
_entity_poly.pdbx_strand_id
1 'polypeptide(L)'
;MSNDKLGKLAFHARKELRELCRLTAQDGVSLVAIEKCTDTLVGVSFNKIQFPSIDCEEEPFFLKFRNNSTHTPQAQALMDFMIALDSEQDVFKKFDLISVCELMFLAILPTWQKRGIGRALTAATIELTRHLSEGSQDIKSIANFPKPQAVTALFTSKYSQRIGQALGFRVLNTAPYKKFHFNGKAFSDRIDSMHDCCQHVIYFV
;
A
#
# COMPACT_ATOMS: atom_id res chain seq x y z
N MET A 1 -26.27 -16.99 -6.86
CA MET A 1 -26.38 -15.55 -6.51
C MET A 1 -26.65 -14.78 -7.79
N SER A 2 -27.65 -13.89 -7.83
CA SER A 2 -27.95 -13.10 -9.03
C SER A 2 -26.85 -12.06 -9.31
N ASN A 3 -26.64 -11.72 -10.58
CA ASN A 3 -25.62 -10.73 -11.01
C ASN A 3 -25.80 -9.35 -10.35
N ASP A 4 -27.05 -8.94 -10.04
CA ASP A 4 -27.35 -7.67 -9.37
C ASP A 4 -26.84 -7.61 -7.92
N LYS A 5 -26.92 -8.72 -7.17
CA LYS A 5 -26.36 -8.79 -5.82
C LYS A 5 -24.83 -8.75 -5.82
N LEU A 6 -24.20 -9.37 -6.81
CA LEU A 6 -22.73 -9.36 -6.96
C LEU A 6 -22.21 -7.95 -7.28
N GLY A 7 -22.90 -7.22 -8.17
CA GLY A 7 -22.57 -5.85 -8.54
C GLY A 7 -22.68 -4.86 -7.37
N LYS A 8 -23.70 -5.00 -6.53
CA LYS A 8 -23.88 -4.20 -5.31
C LYS A 8 -22.77 -4.44 -4.29
N LEU A 9 -22.41 -5.70 -4.02
CA LEU A 9 -21.30 -6.04 -3.12
C LEU A 9 -19.96 -5.45 -3.60
N ALA A 10 -19.66 -5.55 -4.90
CA ALA A 10 -18.45 -4.96 -5.48
C ALA A 10 -18.45 -3.43 -5.44
N PHE A 11 -19.61 -2.78 -5.49
CA PHE A 11 -19.73 -1.34 -5.30
C PHE A 11 -19.41 -0.93 -3.86
N HIS A 12 -19.95 -1.63 -2.86
CA HIS A 12 -19.69 -1.35 -1.45
C HIS A 12 -18.22 -1.58 -1.08
N ALA A 13 -17.61 -2.68 -1.53
CA ALA A 13 -16.18 -2.94 -1.32
C ALA A 13 -15.30 -1.81 -1.88
N ARG A 14 -15.62 -1.28 -3.07
CA ARG A 14 -14.91 -0.12 -3.64
C ARG A 14 -15.10 1.16 -2.82
N LYS A 15 -16.24 1.34 -2.16
CA LYS A 15 -16.44 2.47 -1.23
C LYS A 15 -15.57 2.33 0.01
N GLU A 16 -15.49 1.13 0.58
CA GLU A 16 -14.63 0.82 1.73
C GLU A 16 -13.15 1.05 1.37
N LEU A 17 -12.67 0.54 0.23
CA LEU A 17 -11.27 0.76 -0.18
C LEU A 17 -10.94 2.22 -0.53
N ARG A 18 -11.92 3.01 -0.99
CA ARG A 18 -11.73 4.46 -1.14
C ARG A 18 -11.55 5.14 0.22
N GLU A 19 -12.24 4.67 1.24
CA GLU A 19 -12.05 5.19 2.61
C GLU A 19 -10.65 4.87 3.13
N LEU A 20 -10.12 3.67 2.86
CA LEU A 20 -8.74 3.33 3.17
C LEU A 20 -7.75 4.30 2.51
N CYS A 21 -7.94 4.61 1.23
CA CYS A 21 -7.12 5.59 0.51
C CYS A 21 -7.25 6.99 1.13
N ARG A 22 -8.47 7.39 1.50
CA ARG A 22 -8.75 8.69 2.14
C ARG A 22 -8.01 8.82 3.46
N LEU A 23 -8.13 7.82 4.34
CA LEU A 23 -7.44 7.78 5.64
C LEU A 23 -5.91 7.78 5.46
N THR A 24 -5.42 7.04 4.47
CA THR A 24 -3.99 7.02 4.13
C THR A 24 -3.48 8.41 3.73
N ALA A 25 -4.24 9.12 2.90
CA ALA A 25 -3.86 10.46 2.44
C ALA A 25 -3.82 11.52 3.55
N GLN A 26 -4.48 11.29 4.69
CA GLN A 26 -4.53 12.27 5.80
C GLN A 26 -3.17 12.55 6.44
N ASP A 27 -2.21 11.63 6.31
CA ASP A 27 -0.84 11.85 6.77
C ASP A 27 -0.12 12.94 5.96
N GLY A 28 -0.64 13.36 4.81
CA GLY A 28 -0.07 14.45 4.01
C GLY A 28 1.22 14.07 3.27
N VAL A 29 1.63 12.80 3.30
CA VAL A 29 2.82 12.27 2.62
C VAL A 29 2.51 11.58 1.30
N SER A 30 1.25 11.59 0.86
CA SER A 30 0.84 11.03 -0.42
C SER A 30 1.21 11.96 -1.57
N LEU A 31 1.65 11.40 -2.69
CA LEU A 31 2.14 12.13 -3.86
C LEU A 31 1.21 11.98 -5.05
N VAL A 32 1.06 13.03 -5.85
CA VAL A 32 0.28 13.02 -7.09
C VAL A 32 1.15 13.40 -8.28
N ALA A 33 0.87 12.81 -9.44
CA ALA A 33 1.43 13.19 -10.72
C ALA A 33 0.36 13.98 -11.49
N ILE A 34 0.70 15.21 -11.88
CA ILE A 34 -0.19 16.10 -12.63
C ILE A 34 0.43 16.39 -13.99
N GLU A 35 -0.36 16.23 -15.03
CA GLU A 35 -0.01 16.63 -16.40
C GLU A 35 -0.14 18.15 -16.53
N LYS A 36 0.93 18.83 -16.94
CA LYS A 36 1.03 20.28 -16.86
C LYS A 36 0.12 21.04 -17.82
N CYS A 37 -0.12 20.53 -19.02
CA CYS A 37 -0.88 21.25 -20.04
C CYS A 37 -2.39 21.28 -19.75
N THR A 38 -2.91 20.24 -19.12
CA THR A 38 -4.33 20.01 -18.88
C THR A 38 -4.70 20.07 -17.40
N ASP A 39 -3.71 20.24 -16.51
CA ASP A 39 -3.86 20.18 -15.07
C ASP A 39 -4.56 18.89 -14.58
N THR A 40 -4.33 17.79 -15.32
CA THR A 40 -5.00 16.51 -15.05
C THR A 40 -4.17 15.68 -14.08
N LEU A 41 -4.78 15.18 -13.00
CA LEU A 41 -4.19 14.17 -12.14
C LEU A 41 -4.11 12.82 -12.89
N VAL A 42 -2.90 12.37 -13.18
CA VAL A 42 -2.63 11.17 -13.99
C VAL A 42 -2.10 9.99 -13.19
N GLY A 43 -1.66 10.22 -11.96
CA GLY A 43 -1.21 9.16 -11.05
C GLY A 43 -1.14 9.60 -9.61
N VAL A 44 -1.11 8.64 -8.70
CA VAL A 44 -1.05 8.85 -7.25
C VAL A 44 -0.26 7.73 -6.57
N SER A 45 0.50 8.11 -5.55
CA SER A 45 1.11 7.25 -4.54
C SER A 45 0.48 7.59 -3.19
N PHE A 46 -0.42 6.74 -2.72
CA PHE A 46 -0.95 6.84 -1.37
C PHE A 46 0.06 6.26 -0.39
N ASN A 47 0.58 7.12 0.47
CA ASN A 47 1.63 6.77 1.43
C ASN A 47 1.09 6.97 2.86
N LYS A 48 1.43 6.05 3.78
CA LYS A 48 1.07 6.11 5.20
C LYS A 48 2.34 6.04 6.04
N ILE A 49 2.48 6.88 7.05
CA ILE A 49 3.48 6.67 8.08
C ILE A 49 2.94 5.62 9.06
N GLN A 50 3.72 4.56 9.25
CA GLN A 50 3.43 3.47 10.17
C GLN A 50 4.52 3.35 11.21
N PHE A 51 4.13 3.10 12.44
CA PHE A 51 5.02 2.84 13.56
C PHE A 51 4.33 1.84 14.50
N PRO A 52 5.09 1.04 15.26
CA PRO A 52 4.50 0.20 16.29
C PRO A 52 3.71 1.06 17.27
N SER A 53 2.55 0.57 17.72
CA SER A 53 1.85 1.28 18.78
C SER A 53 2.75 1.39 20.01
N ILE A 54 2.85 2.61 20.55
CA ILE A 54 3.58 2.89 21.80
C ILE A 54 2.82 2.26 22.98
N ASP A 55 1.49 2.22 22.89
CA ASP A 55 0.60 1.61 23.86
C ASP A 55 0.18 0.21 23.35
N CYS A 56 0.42 -0.83 24.14
CA CYS A 56 0.09 -2.22 23.77
C CYS A 56 -1.41 -2.46 23.48
N GLU A 57 -2.27 -1.47 23.74
CA GLU A 57 -3.72 -1.52 23.53
C GLU A 57 -4.18 -0.97 22.16
N GLU A 58 -3.37 -0.17 21.44
CA GLU A 58 -3.80 0.30 20.12
C GLU A 58 -3.55 -0.74 19.02
N GLU A 59 -4.62 -1.07 18.29
CA GLU A 59 -4.54 -1.97 17.15
C GLU A 59 -3.73 -1.35 15.99
N PRO A 60 -2.90 -2.13 15.29
CA PRO A 60 -2.23 -1.69 14.06
C PRO A 60 -3.23 -1.16 13.02
N PHE A 61 -2.78 -0.21 12.19
CA PHE A 61 -3.64 0.50 11.23
C PHE A 61 -4.51 -0.44 10.36
N PHE A 62 -3.90 -1.49 9.79
CA PHE A 62 -4.63 -2.44 8.97
C PHE A 62 -5.70 -3.22 9.75
N LEU A 63 -5.38 -3.64 10.98
CA LEU A 63 -6.33 -4.37 11.84
C LEU A 63 -7.49 -3.46 12.28
N LYS A 64 -7.17 -2.23 12.69
CA LYS A 64 -8.16 -1.21 13.04
C LYS A 64 -9.11 -0.91 11.89
N PHE A 65 -8.58 -0.74 10.68
CA PHE A 65 -9.40 -0.51 9.48
C PHE A 65 -10.26 -1.73 9.14
N ARG A 66 -9.68 -2.93 9.23
CA ARG A 66 -10.39 -4.20 9.01
C ARG A 66 -11.57 -4.36 9.97
N ASN A 67 -11.39 -4.07 11.25
CA ASN A 67 -12.43 -4.24 12.27
C ASN A 67 -13.53 -3.17 12.16
N ASN A 68 -13.15 -1.92 11.90
CA ASN A 68 -14.06 -0.79 12.05
C ASN A 68 -14.63 -0.25 10.73
N SER A 69 -14.02 -0.52 9.59
CA SER A 69 -14.32 0.15 8.32
C SER A 69 -14.57 -0.79 7.13
N THR A 70 -14.47 -2.11 7.34
CA THR A 70 -14.81 -3.09 6.31
C THR A 70 -15.97 -3.98 6.73
N HIS A 71 -17.05 -3.93 5.94
CA HIS A 71 -18.27 -4.70 6.18
C HIS A 71 -18.53 -5.72 5.09
N THR A 72 -17.94 -5.55 3.91
CA THR A 72 -18.08 -6.52 2.82
C THR A 72 -17.05 -7.66 2.94
N PRO A 73 -17.44 -8.92 2.64
CA PRO A 73 -16.50 -10.05 2.64
C PRO A 73 -15.29 -9.83 1.73
N GLN A 74 -15.45 -9.09 0.63
CA GLN A 74 -14.39 -8.80 -0.33
C GLN A 74 -13.33 -7.84 0.25
N ALA A 75 -13.76 -6.74 0.88
CA ALA A 75 -12.82 -5.82 1.52
C ALA A 75 -12.14 -6.48 2.71
N GLN A 76 -12.91 -7.23 3.51
CA GLN A 76 -12.39 -8.02 4.62
C GLN A 76 -11.30 -9.01 4.17
N ALA A 77 -11.55 -9.77 3.11
CA ALA A 77 -10.57 -10.71 2.57
C ALA A 77 -9.29 -10.03 2.05
N LEU A 78 -9.39 -8.84 1.45
CA LEU A 78 -8.22 -8.08 1.03
C LEU A 78 -7.40 -7.61 2.23
N MET A 79 -8.05 -7.09 3.26
CA MET A 79 -7.37 -6.65 4.48
C MET A 79 -6.75 -7.83 5.23
N ASP A 80 -7.44 -8.97 5.33
CA ASP A 80 -6.90 -10.19 5.94
C ASP A 80 -5.64 -10.67 5.21
N PHE A 81 -5.65 -10.59 3.88
CA PHE A 81 -4.49 -10.86 3.05
C PHE A 81 -3.32 -9.90 3.34
N MET A 82 -3.59 -8.58 3.42
CA MET A 82 -2.55 -7.59 3.74
C MET A 82 -1.97 -7.79 5.14
N ILE A 83 -2.82 -8.02 6.15
CA ILE A 83 -2.42 -8.29 7.54
C ILE A 83 -1.58 -9.57 7.62
N ALA A 84 -1.98 -10.64 6.92
CA ALA A 84 -1.23 -11.89 6.92
C ALA A 84 0.19 -11.71 6.35
N LEU A 85 0.33 -10.98 5.23
CA LEU A 85 1.64 -10.73 4.62
C LEU A 85 2.54 -9.81 5.44
N ASP A 86 1.94 -8.78 6.04
CA ASP A 86 2.65 -7.83 6.89
C ASP A 86 3.16 -8.54 8.15
N SER A 87 2.31 -9.33 8.80
CA SER A 87 2.68 -10.10 10.01
C SER A 87 3.68 -11.23 9.78
N GLU A 88 3.79 -11.79 8.57
CA GLU A 88 4.83 -12.76 8.21
C GLU A 88 6.24 -12.17 8.31
N GLN A 89 6.40 -10.85 8.14
CA GLN A 89 7.68 -10.15 8.24
C GLN A 89 7.48 -8.86 9.05
N ASP A 90 7.46 -8.99 10.37
CA ASP A 90 7.49 -7.83 11.27
C ASP A 90 8.80 -7.03 11.07
N VAL A 91 8.73 -6.03 10.19
CA VAL A 91 9.89 -5.23 9.77
C VAL A 91 10.44 -4.39 10.92
N PHE A 92 9.56 -3.97 11.84
CA PHE A 92 9.93 -3.18 13.00
C PHE A 92 10.83 -3.99 13.92
N LYS A 93 10.42 -5.22 14.28
CA LYS A 93 11.26 -6.11 15.10
C LYS A 93 12.50 -6.60 14.35
N LYS A 94 12.37 -6.92 13.06
CA LYS A 94 13.46 -7.51 12.28
C LYS A 94 14.64 -6.57 12.06
N PHE A 95 14.37 -5.27 11.94
CA PHE A 95 15.36 -4.26 11.60
C PHE A 95 15.50 -3.15 12.64
N ASP A 96 14.88 -3.31 13.81
CA ASP A 96 14.87 -2.31 14.90
C ASP A 96 14.40 -0.93 14.41
N LEU A 97 13.31 -0.93 13.63
CA LEU A 97 12.71 0.29 13.09
C LEU A 97 11.64 0.80 14.02
N ILE A 98 11.59 2.11 14.21
CA ILE A 98 10.55 2.79 14.97
C ILE A 98 9.46 3.37 14.06
N SER A 99 9.74 3.54 12.76
CA SER A 99 8.80 4.13 11.81
C SER A 99 9.19 3.82 10.36
N VAL A 100 8.18 3.62 9.51
CA VAL A 100 8.32 3.42 8.07
C VAL A 100 7.29 4.25 7.31
N CYS A 101 7.62 4.58 6.05
CA CYS A 101 6.69 5.14 5.09
C CYS A 101 6.17 4.00 4.20
N GLU A 102 4.95 3.53 4.45
CA GLU A 102 4.30 2.48 3.65
C GLU A 102 3.75 3.08 2.35
N LEU A 103 4.29 2.65 1.20
CA LEU A 103 3.72 2.91 -0.12
C LEU A 103 2.52 1.98 -0.33
N MET A 104 1.36 2.42 0.16
CA MET A 104 0.16 1.58 0.29
C MET A 104 -0.54 1.31 -1.04
N PHE A 105 -0.73 2.35 -1.87
CA PHE A 105 -1.33 2.19 -3.19
C PHE A 105 -0.61 3.05 -4.23
N LEU A 106 -0.29 2.43 -5.36
CA LEU A 106 0.23 3.09 -6.55
C LEU A 106 -0.76 2.92 -7.70
N ALA A 107 -1.29 4.03 -8.23
CA ALA A 107 -2.26 3.99 -9.31
C ALA A 107 -1.94 5.02 -10.39
N ILE A 108 -2.01 4.59 -11.66
CA ILE A 108 -1.80 5.43 -12.85
C ILE A 108 -3.02 5.29 -13.75
N LEU A 109 -3.54 6.40 -14.28
CA LEU A 109 -4.62 6.36 -15.26
C LEU A 109 -4.23 5.48 -16.46
N PRO A 110 -5.11 4.60 -16.97
CA PRO A 110 -4.76 3.64 -18.03
C PRO A 110 -4.12 4.28 -19.28
N THR A 111 -4.60 5.44 -19.71
CA THR A 111 -4.09 6.20 -20.87
C THR A 111 -2.69 6.80 -20.66
N TRP A 112 -2.24 6.83 -19.41
CA TRP A 112 -0.96 7.39 -18.97
C TRP A 112 0.05 6.31 -18.52
N GLN A 113 -0.33 5.04 -18.56
CA GLN A 113 0.57 3.93 -18.24
C GLN A 113 1.75 3.83 -19.22
N LYS A 114 2.79 3.09 -18.84
CA LYS A 114 4.02 2.86 -19.63
C LYS A 114 4.85 4.12 -19.95
N ARG A 115 4.57 5.24 -19.26
CA ARG A 115 5.33 6.51 -19.37
C ARG A 115 6.32 6.75 -18.23
N GLY A 116 6.60 5.72 -17.42
CA GLY A 116 7.50 5.84 -16.26
C GLY A 116 6.90 6.52 -15.02
N ILE A 117 5.64 6.97 -15.04
CA ILE A 117 5.02 7.71 -13.93
C ILE A 117 5.02 6.91 -12.62
N GLY A 118 4.70 5.61 -12.67
CA GLY A 118 4.74 4.76 -11.48
C GLY A 118 6.13 4.69 -10.85
N ARG A 119 7.18 4.55 -11.68
CA ARG A 119 8.57 4.57 -11.21
C ARG A 119 8.95 5.94 -10.62
N ALA A 120 8.54 7.02 -11.27
CA ALA A 120 8.81 8.38 -10.80
C ALA A 120 8.14 8.65 -9.45
N LEU A 121 6.88 8.26 -9.27
CA LEU A 121 6.15 8.39 -8.00
C LEU A 121 6.81 7.54 -6.89
N THR A 122 7.19 6.29 -7.16
CA THR A 122 7.88 5.46 -6.18
C THR A 122 9.24 6.05 -5.79
N ALA A 123 10.02 6.55 -6.75
CA ALA A 123 11.28 7.24 -6.47
C ALA A 123 11.06 8.53 -5.65
N ALA A 124 10.03 9.31 -5.97
CA ALA A 124 9.69 10.50 -5.20
C ALA A 124 9.23 10.18 -3.77
N THR A 125 8.55 9.04 -3.56
CA THR A 125 8.22 8.55 -2.20
C THR A 125 9.50 8.22 -1.42
N ILE A 126 10.52 7.61 -2.05
CA ILE A 126 11.82 7.37 -1.41
C ILE A 126 12.49 8.69 -1.01
N GLU A 127 12.58 9.66 -1.92
CA GLU A 127 13.19 10.97 -1.65
C GLU A 127 12.45 11.72 -0.54
N LEU A 128 11.11 11.77 -0.59
CA LEU A 128 10.30 12.36 0.48
C LEU A 128 10.61 11.69 1.83
N THR A 129 10.67 10.36 1.85
CA THR A 129 10.93 9.61 3.09
C THR A 129 12.32 9.91 3.63
N ARG A 130 13.33 10.08 2.77
CA ARG A 130 14.67 10.54 3.18
C ARG A 130 14.63 11.92 3.81
N HIS A 131 13.96 12.89 3.19
CA HIS A 131 13.82 14.23 3.78
C HIS A 131 13.09 14.22 5.12
N LEU A 132 12.05 13.38 5.26
CA LEU A 132 11.37 13.19 6.54
C LEU A 132 12.28 12.56 7.59
N SER A 133 13.14 11.61 7.21
CA SER A 133 14.10 10.95 8.10
C SER A 133 15.14 11.94 8.67
N GLU A 134 15.56 12.90 7.85
CA GLU A 134 16.48 13.97 8.26
C GLU A 134 15.76 15.05 9.08
N GLY A 135 14.45 15.19 8.92
CA GLY A 135 13.66 16.32 9.43
C GLY A 135 13.82 17.59 8.59
N SER A 136 14.19 17.44 7.31
CA SER A 136 14.32 18.55 6.35
C SER A 136 13.00 18.90 5.64
N GLN A 137 11.91 18.15 5.91
CA GLN A 137 10.56 18.45 5.47
C GLN A 137 9.62 18.54 6.68
N ASP A 138 8.94 19.68 6.82
CA ASP A 138 7.92 19.86 7.86
C ASP A 138 6.52 19.60 7.29
N ILE A 139 5.88 18.53 7.78
CA ILE A 139 4.51 18.16 7.42
C ILE A 139 3.69 18.15 8.70
N LYS A 140 2.85 19.17 8.86
CA LYS A 140 2.05 19.40 10.07
C LYS A 140 1.23 18.20 10.53
N SER A 141 0.67 17.42 9.59
CA SER A 141 -0.16 16.23 9.90
C SER A 141 0.60 15.11 10.59
N ILE A 142 1.93 15.08 10.47
CA ILE A 142 2.80 14.05 11.04
C ILE A 142 3.89 14.65 11.93
N ALA A 143 3.74 15.90 12.39
CA ALA A 143 4.75 16.58 13.20
C ALA A 143 5.10 15.83 14.49
N ASN A 144 4.15 15.06 15.02
CA ASN A 144 4.31 14.24 16.24
C ASN A 144 4.67 12.78 15.95
N PHE A 145 4.80 12.39 14.69
CA PHE A 145 5.12 11.00 14.34
C PHE A 145 6.63 10.76 14.41
N PRO A 146 7.07 9.54 14.76
CA PRO A 146 8.48 9.17 14.63
C PRO A 146 8.92 9.26 13.17
N LYS A 147 10.15 9.74 12.96
CA LYS A 147 10.71 9.93 11.62
C LYS A 147 10.88 8.57 10.90
N PRO A 148 10.36 8.40 9.68
CA PRO A 148 10.45 7.13 8.97
C PRO A 148 11.89 6.83 8.57
N GLN A 149 12.31 5.58 8.73
CA GLN A 149 13.68 5.11 8.44
C GLN A 149 13.77 4.26 7.17
N ALA A 150 12.61 3.89 6.61
CA ALA A 150 12.53 3.09 5.42
C ALA A 150 11.20 3.33 4.69
N VAL A 151 11.17 2.97 3.41
CA VAL A 151 9.94 2.78 2.64
C VAL A 151 9.62 1.29 2.60
N THR A 152 8.38 0.92 2.91
CA THR A 152 7.87 -0.46 2.79
C THR A 152 6.72 -0.52 1.81
N ALA A 153 6.48 -1.70 1.23
CA ALA A 153 5.33 -1.92 0.35
C ALA A 153 4.99 -3.40 0.20
N LEU A 154 3.70 -3.68 -0.05
CA LEU A 154 3.22 -4.96 -0.59
C LEU A 154 3.01 -4.86 -2.12
N PHE A 155 4.01 -5.25 -2.90
CA PHE A 155 3.90 -5.26 -4.37
C PHE A 155 3.15 -6.50 -4.88
N THR A 156 1.87 -6.28 -5.20
CA THR A 156 0.92 -7.30 -5.65
C THR A 156 0.89 -7.53 -7.16
N SER A 157 1.60 -6.73 -7.95
CA SER A 157 1.64 -6.88 -9.41
C SER A 157 3.08 -7.03 -9.91
N LYS A 158 3.29 -7.77 -11.00
CA LYS A 158 4.60 -7.81 -11.68
C LYS A 158 5.10 -6.43 -12.09
N TYR A 159 4.19 -5.49 -12.35
CA TYR A 159 4.55 -4.12 -12.70
C TYR A 159 5.19 -3.39 -11.52
N SER A 160 4.54 -3.41 -10.35
CA SER A 160 5.10 -2.79 -9.13
C SER A 160 6.35 -3.51 -8.64
N GLN A 161 6.42 -4.84 -8.76
CA GLN A 161 7.63 -5.61 -8.45
C GLN A 161 8.82 -5.20 -9.34
N ARG A 162 8.62 -5.03 -10.65
CA ARG A 162 9.64 -4.52 -11.57
C ARG A 162 10.08 -3.10 -11.23
N ILE A 163 9.15 -2.23 -10.84
CA ILE A 163 9.48 -0.87 -10.37
C ILE A 163 10.37 -0.96 -9.11
N GLY A 164 9.97 -1.76 -8.13
CA GLY A 164 10.73 -1.99 -6.90
C GLY A 164 12.16 -2.45 -7.18
N GLN A 165 12.30 -3.49 -8.01
CA GLN A 165 13.60 -4.03 -8.40
C GLN A 165 14.48 -2.95 -9.07
N ALA A 166 13.92 -2.18 -10.00
CA ALA A 166 14.64 -1.13 -10.72
C ALA A 166 15.05 0.06 -9.84
N LEU A 167 14.41 0.23 -8.68
CA LEU A 167 14.70 1.27 -7.70
C LEU A 167 15.50 0.74 -6.50
N GLY A 168 15.89 -0.53 -6.48
CA GLY A 168 16.74 -1.11 -5.44
C GLY A 168 16.01 -1.53 -4.16
N PHE A 169 14.68 -1.72 -4.20
CA PHE A 169 13.97 -2.33 -3.08
C PHE A 169 14.49 -3.74 -2.80
N ARG A 170 14.71 -4.04 -1.52
CA ARG A 170 15.02 -5.39 -1.04
C ARG A 170 13.73 -6.18 -0.84
N VAL A 171 13.65 -7.37 -1.42
CA VAL A 171 12.54 -8.29 -1.16
C VAL A 171 12.75 -8.98 0.19
N LEU A 172 11.76 -8.86 1.08
CA LEU A 172 11.75 -9.49 2.41
C LEU A 172 11.03 -10.83 2.40
N ASN A 173 9.92 -10.90 1.66
CA ASN A 173 9.12 -12.09 1.49
C ASN A 173 8.50 -12.13 0.09
N THR A 174 8.29 -13.34 -0.43
CA THR A 174 7.54 -13.58 -1.66
C THR A 174 6.50 -14.66 -1.38
N ALA A 175 5.23 -14.28 -1.47
CA ALA A 175 4.12 -15.20 -1.19
C ALA A 175 3.33 -15.47 -2.49
N PRO A 176 3.22 -16.74 -2.91
CA PRO A 176 2.46 -17.08 -4.11
C PRO A 176 0.95 -17.01 -3.84
N TYR A 177 0.19 -16.54 -4.82
CA TYR A 177 -1.26 -16.31 -4.66
C TYR A 177 -2.07 -17.59 -4.40
N LYS A 178 -1.54 -18.76 -4.77
CA LYS A 178 -2.14 -20.06 -4.46
C LYS A 178 -2.30 -20.34 -2.95
N LYS A 179 -1.59 -19.61 -2.08
CA LYS A 179 -1.74 -19.74 -0.62
C LYS A 179 -3.03 -19.11 -0.09
N PHE A 180 -3.56 -18.11 -0.79
CA PHE A 180 -4.67 -17.29 -0.31
C PHE A 180 -5.98 -17.70 -0.98
N HIS A 181 -7.05 -17.77 -0.21
CA HIS A 181 -8.35 -18.28 -0.65
C HIS A 181 -9.48 -17.30 -0.31
N PHE A 182 -10.44 -17.17 -1.22
CA PHE A 182 -11.67 -16.43 -0.99
C PHE A 182 -12.86 -17.13 -1.66
N ASN A 183 -13.89 -17.42 -0.86
CA ASN A 183 -15.07 -18.19 -1.28
C ASN A 183 -14.69 -19.50 -1.97
N GLY A 184 -13.81 -20.29 -1.33
CA GLY A 184 -13.40 -21.62 -1.80
C GLY A 184 -12.54 -21.65 -3.07
N LYS A 185 -12.09 -20.49 -3.57
CA LYS A 185 -11.18 -20.40 -4.72
C LYS A 185 -9.88 -19.73 -4.32
N ALA A 186 -8.76 -20.19 -4.87
CA ALA A 186 -7.48 -19.54 -4.64
C ALA A 186 -7.45 -18.16 -5.34
N PHE A 187 -6.62 -17.25 -4.85
CA PHE A 187 -6.44 -15.94 -5.49
C PHE A 187 -5.87 -16.10 -6.91
N SER A 188 -4.99 -17.08 -7.11
CA SER A 188 -4.44 -17.43 -8.43
C SER A 188 -5.49 -17.81 -9.46
N ASP A 189 -6.69 -18.27 -9.05
CA ASP A 189 -7.78 -18.64 -9.96
C ASP A 189 -8.59 -17.41 -10.42
N ARG A 190 -8.35 -16.24 -9.83
CA ARG A 190 -9.10 -14.99 -10.04
C ARG A 190 -8.25 -13.86 -10.60
N ILE A 191 -6.94 -13.92 -10.39
CA ILE A 191 -5.98 -12.93 -10.83
C ILE A 191 -5.39 -13.39 -12.17
N ASP A 192 -5.03 -12.44 -13.03
CA ASP A 192 -4.29 -12.73 -14.26
C ASP A 192 -3.04 -13.56 -13.97
N SER A 193 -2.83 -14.63 -14.73
CA SER A 193 -1.70 -15.57 -14.57
C SER A 193 -0.31 -14.93 -14.60
N MET A 194 -0.18 -13.73 -15.19
CA MET A 194 1.05 -12.94 -15.13
C MET A 194 1.42 -12.56 -13.68
N HIS A 195 0.44 -12.41 -12.79
CA HIS A 195 0.64 -12.10 -11.38
C HIS A 195 0.51 -13.39 -10.55
N ASP A 196 1.65 -14.04 -10.30
CA ASP A 196 1.77 -15.33 -9.61
C ASP A 196 2.04 -15.19 -8.10
N CYS A 197 2.62 -14.07 -7.68
CA CYS A 197 2.96 -13.78 -6.29
C CYS A 197 2.84 -12.30 -5.95
N CYS A 198 2.84 -12.01 -4.65
CA CYS A 198 3.11 -10.71 -4.08
C CYS A 198 4.49 -10.69 -3.40
N GLN A 199 5.09 -9.51 -3.31
CA GLN A 199 6.36 -9.29 -2.63
C GLN A 199 6.21 -8.24 -1.53
N HIS A 200 6.57 -8.59 -0.31
CA HIS A 200 6.80 -7.60 0.76
C HIS A 200 8.23 -7.09 0.59
N VAL A 201 8.38 -5.79 0.42
CA VAL A 201 9.65 -5.14 0.12
C VAL A 201 9.97 -4.01 1.10
N ILE A 202 11.26 -3.68 1.18
CA ILE A 202 11.76 -2.55 1.97
C ILE A 202 12.86 -1.80 1.21
N TYR A 203 12.96 -0.50 1.43
CA TYR A 203 14.05 0.37 1.02
C TYR A 203 14.47 1.24 2.21
N PHE A 204 15.69 1.08 2.70
CA PHE A 204 16.22 1.92 3.80
C PHE A 204 16.65 3.27 3.25
N VAL A 205 16.26 4.36 3.92
CA VAL A 205 16.59 5.74 3.50
C VAL A 205 17.79 6.32 4.22
#